data_AF-A0A0G1MZT1-F1
#
_entry.id   AF-A0A0G1MZT1-F1
#
_cell.length_a   1.000
_cell.length_b   1.000
_cell.length_c   1.000
_cell.angle_alpha   90.00
_cell.angle_beta   90.00
_cell.angle_gamma   90.00
#
_symmetry.space_group_name_H-M   'P 1'
#
loop_
_entity.id
_entity.type
_entity.pdbx_description
1 polymer ?
#
loop_
_entity_poly.entity_id
_entity_poly.type
_entity_poly.pdbx_seq_one_letter_code
_entity_poly.pdbx_strand_id
1 'polypeptide(L)'
;MTKILLGIVLVLAVIYIVPFIVYAIFSALAGLKPPEGSPWMFLLSIFVSKLGTAVAFVLIFYFARNSLSGHWFLYAFIWWLMFVIGELGQAIGPNYSWKEAVAGAISETTYFPISAYIVNWLIKA
;
A
#
# COMPACT_ATOMS: atom_id res chain seq x y z
N MET A 1 -7.07 16.36 -15.03
CA MET A 1 -5.62 16.09 -14.86
C MET A 1 -5.15 16.37 -13.44
N THR A 2 -5.37 17.58 -12.89
CA THR A 2 -4.90 17.95 -11.53
C THR A 2 -5.36 17.00 -10.42
N LYS A 3 -6.62 16.56 -10.43
CA LYS A 3 -7.14 15.60 -9.43
C LYS A 3 -6.51 14.21 -9.53
N ILE A 4 -6.07 13.80 -10.72
CA ILE A 4 -5.38 12.51 -10.93
C ILE A 4 -3.98 12.58 -10.33
N LEU A 5 -3.23 13.63 -10.66
CA LEU A 5 -1.88 13.85 -10.11
C LEU A 5 -1.92 13.97 -8.57
N LEU A 6 -2.88 14.75 -8.05
CA LEU A 6 -3.10 14.85 -6.60
C LEU A 6 -3.45 13.49 -5.98
N GLY A 7 -4.32 12.71 -6.64
CA GLY A 7 -4.66 11.36 -6.21
C GLY A 7 -3.43 10.45 -6.12
N ILE A 8 -2.56 10.47 -7.13
CA ILE A 8 -1.30 9.70 -7.14
C ILE A 8 -0.41 10.11 -5.97
N VAL A 9 -0.20 11.41 -5.76
CA VAL A 9 0.64 11.91 -4.67
C VAL A 9 0.07 11.51 -3.30
N LEU A 10 -1.24 11.67 -3.08
CA LEU A 10 -1.88 11.32 -1.80
C LEU A 10 -1.87 9.80 -1.56
N VAL A 11 -2.20 8.99 -2.57
CA VAL A 11 -2.12 7.53 -2.45
C VAL A 11 -0.69 7.11 -2.16
N LEU A 12 0.30 7.63 -2.88
CA LEU A 12 1.71 7.35 -2.64
C LEU A 12 2.11 7.68 -1.20
N ALA A 13 1.72 8.86 -0.70
CA ALA A 13 2.00 9.25 0.68
C ALA A 13 1.40 8.24 1.67
N VAL A 14 0.14 7.84 1.49
CA VAL A 14 -0.52 6.88 2.38
C VAL A 14 0.16 5.50 2.33
N ILE A 15 0.37 4.93 1.15
CA ILE A 15 0.94 3.58 1.01
C ILE A 15 2.45 3.51 1.34
N TYR A 16 3.12 4.66 1.43
CA TYR A 16 4.53 4.74 1.82
C TYR A 16 4.70 5.02 3.32
N ILE A 17 3.89 5.92 3.89
CA ILE A 17 4.00 6.32 5.30
C ILE A 17 3.39 5.25 6.24
N VAL A 18 2.25 4.65 5.89
CA VAL A 18 1.58 3.68 6.77
C VAL A 18 2.49 2.48 7.10
N PRO A 19 3.14 1.81 6.13
CA PRO A 19 4.07 0.72 6.46
C PRO A 19 5.21 1.17 7.36
N PHE A 20 5.72 2.39 7.18
CA PHE A 20 6.78 2.92 8.04
C PHE A 20 6.34 3.03 9.50
N ILE A 21 5.11 3.52 9.74
CA ILE A 21 4.53 3.61 11.09
C ILE A 21 4.32 2.22 11.68
N VAL A 22 3.71 1.30 10.93
CA VAL A 22 3.43 -0.06 11.40
C VAL A 22 4.73 -0.80 11.72
N TYR A 23 5.72 -0.73 10.83
CA TYR A 23 7.01 -1.39 11.05
C TYR A 23 7.77 -0.79 12.23
N ALA A 24 7.71 0.54 12.44
CA ALA A 24 8.30 1.18 13.61
C ALA A 24 7.67 0.68 14.93
N ILE A 25 6.34 0.56 14.96
CA ILE A 25 5.62 0.01 16.12
C ILE A 25 6.02 -1.45 16.38
N PHE A 26 6.05 -2.30 15.34
CA PHE A 26 6.42 -3.71 15.49
C PHE A 26 7.91 -3.92 15.78
N SER A 27 8.78 -3.02 15.35
CA SER A 27 10.19 -3.02 15.75
C SER A 27 10.32 -2.76 17.26
N ALA A 28 9.57 -1.79 17.80
CA ALA A 28 9.56 -1.49 19.22
C ALA A 28 8.89 -2.57 20.09
N LEU A 29 7.80 -3.19 19.61
CA LEU A 29 6.97 -4.09 20.41
C LEU A 29 7.23 -5.59 20.19
N ALA A 30 7.59 -5.99 18.96
CA ALA A 30 7.70 -7.39 18.55
C ALA A 30 9.13 -7.81 18.16
N GLY A 31 10.09 -6.87 18.26
CA GLY A 31 11.50 -7.09 17.95
C GLY A 31 11.78 -7.31 16.46
N LEU A 32 11.01 -6.67 15.57
CA LEU A 32 11.35 -6.66 14.14
C LEU A 32 12.71 -6.01 13.94
N LYS A 33 13.56 -6.71 13.19
CA LYS A 33 14.89 -6.22 12.85
C LYS A 33 14.77 -5.22 11.71
N PRO A 34 15.59 -4.17 11.68
CA PRO A 34 15.70 -3.33 10.51
C PRO A 34 16.23 -4.16 9.32
N PRO A 35 15.91 -3.74 8.09
CA PRO A 35 16.42 -4.38 6.88
C PRO A 35 17.96 -4.36 6.86
N GLU A 36 18.55 -5.43 6.35
CA GLU A 36 20.00 -5.52 6.18
C GLU A 36 20.51 -4.57 5.08
N GLY A 37 21.73 -4.05 5.23
CA GLY A 37 22.35 -3.14 4.26
C GLY A 37 22.02 -1.66 4.49
N SER A 38 22.01 -0.88 3.40
CA SER A 38 21.79 0.57 3.47
C SER A 38 20.30 0.91 3.64
N PRO A 39 19.88 1.55 4.76
CA PRO A 39 18.49 1.92 4.99
C PRO A 39 17.94 2.83 3.89
N TRP A 40 18.77 3.75 3.38
CA TRP A 40 18.37 4.67 2.31
C TRP A 40 18.08 3.95 0.99
N MET A 41 18.89 2.94 0.64
CA MET A 41 18.67 2.15 -0.58
C MET A 41 17.40 1.31 -0.47
N PHE A 42 17.12 0.75 0.71
CA PHE A 42 15.89 0.02 0.97
C PHE A 42 14.66 0.93 0.89
N LEU A 43 14.70 2.11 1.50
CA LEU A 43 13.61 3.08 1.41
C LEU A 43 13.37 3.56 -0.02
N LEU A 44 14.44 3.80 -0.78
CA LEU A 44 14.32 4.20 -2.19
C LEU A 44 13.71 3.09 -3.06
N SER A 45 14.10 1.83 -2.85
CA SER A 45 13.53 0.71 -3.61
C SER A 45 12.03 0.53 -3.32
N ILE A 46 11.62 0.67 -2.05
CA ILE A 46 10.20 0.69 -1.67
C ILE A 46 9.50 1.87 -2.32
N PHE A 47 10.09 3.07 -2.28
CA PHE A 47 9.48 4.26 -2.86
C PHE A 47 9.16 4.08 -4.33
N VAL A 48 10.11 3.55 -5.12
CA VAL A 48 9.90 3.29 -6.56
C VAL A 48 8.77 2.27 -6.78
N SER A 49 8.76 1.18 -6.02
CA SER A 49 7.70 0.15 -6.09
C SER A 49 6.31 0.73 -5.75
N LYS A 50 6.23 1.53 -4.67
CA LYS A 50 5.00 2.19 -4.24
C LYS A 50 4.56 3.27 -5.22
N LEU A 51 5.47 4.01 -5.86
CA LEU A 51 5.14 4.96 -6.92
C LEU A 51 4.41 4.27 -8.09
N GLY A 52 4.94 3.14 -8.56
CA GLY A 52 4.28 2.34 -9.59
C GLY A 52 2.89 1.86 -9.16
N THR A 53 2.77 1.40 -7.91
CA THR A 53 1.49 0.97 -7.33
C THR A 53 0.48 2.11 -7.26
N ALA A 54 0.88 3.30 -6.78
CA ALA A 54 0.01 4.47 -6.68
C ALA A 54 -0.51 4.93 -8.05
N VAL A 55 0.37 4.95 -9.06
CA VAL A 55 -0.01 5.26 -10.43
C VAL A 55 -1.03 4.26 -10.96
N ALA A 56 -0.74 2.96 -10.85
CA ALA A 56 -1.65 1.90 -11.32
C ALA A 56 -3.01 1.96 -10.61
N PHE A 57 -2.99 2.09 -9.28
CA PHE A 57 -4.19 2.17 -8.44
C PHE A 57 -5.09 3.35 -8.85
N VAL A 58 -4.53 4.54 -9.01
CA VAL A 58 -5.31 5.74 -9.35
C VAL A 58 -5.82 5.68 -10.79
N LEU A 59 -4.99 5.23 -11.74
CA LEU A 59 -5.38 5.18 -13.15
C LEU A 59 -6.43 4.11 -13.43
N ILE A 60 -6.30 2.91 -12.84
CA ILE A 60 -7.31 1.86 -12.97
C ILE A 60 -8.65 2.34 -12.41
N PHE A 61 -8.66 2.95 -11.21
CA PHE A 61 -9.89 3.53 -10.68
C PHE A 61 -10.46 4.62 -11.60
N TYR A 62 -9.62 5.54 -12.10
CA TYR A 62 -10.05 6.60 -12.99
C TYR A 62 -10.72 6.05 -14.27
N PHE A 63 -10.12 5.06 -14.93
CA PHE A 63 -10.70 4.47 -16.14
C PHE A 63 -11.97 3.67 -15.86
N ALA A 64 -12.05 3.01 -14.70
CA ALA A 64 -13.21 2.24 -14.28
C ALA A 64 -14.22 3.03 -13.42
N ARG A 65 -14.07 4.35 -13.29
CA ARG A 65 -14.84 5.18 -12.34
C ARG A 65 -16.35 5.10 -12.52
N ASN A 66 -16.85 4.89 -13.75
CA ASN A 66 -18.29 4.76 -13.99
C ASN A 66 -18.87 3.49 -13.36
N SER A 67 -18.06 2.43 -13.20
CA SER A 67 -18.48 1.17 -12.59
C SER A 67 -18.11 1.10 -11.10
N LEU A 68 -17.00 1.72 -10.71
CA LEU A 68 -16.42 1.62 -9.37
C LEU A 68 -16.74 2.80 -8.45
N SER A 69 -17.21 3.93 -8.98
CA SER A 69 -17.69 5.04 -8.15
C SER A 69 -18.85 4.56 -7.28
N GLY A 70 -18.74 4.75 -5.96
CA GLY A 70 -19.69 4.18 -4.98
C GLY A 70 -19.35 2.74 -4.52
N HIS A 71 -18.54 2.00 -5.27
CA HIS A 71 -18.03 0.66 -4.91
C HIS A 71 -16.53 0.68 -4.55
N TRP A 72 -16.04 1.82 -4.06
CA TRP A 72 -14.63 2.02 -3.74
C TRP A 72 -14.10 1.01 -2.70
N PHE A 73 -14.95 0.53 -1.80
CA PHE A 73 -14.56 -0.47 -0.81
C PHE A 73 -14.26 -1.83 -1.46
N LEU A 74 -15.06 -2.23 -2.46
CA LEU A 74 -14.77 -3.43 -3.26
C LEU A 74 -13.43 -3.28 -4.00
N TYR A 75 -13.17 -2.09 -4.55
CA TYR A 75 -11.88 -1.81 -5.18
C TYR A 75 -10.71 -1.93 -4.19
N ALA A 76 -10.85 -1.37 -2.98
CA ALA A 76 -9.86 -1.54 -1.91
C ALA A 76 -9.64 -3.01 -1.55
N PHE A 77 -10.72 -3.78 -1.44
CA PHE A 77 -10.69 -5.19 -1.07
C PHE A 77 -9.94 -6.05 -2.10
N ILE A 78 -10.14 -5.79 -3.39
CA ILE A 78 -9.43 -6.52 -4.46
C ILE A 78 -7.92 -6.29 -4.35
N TRP A 79 -7.49 -5.03 -4.19
CA TRP A 79 -6.08 -4.70 -4.02
C TRP A 79 -5.50 -5.28 -2.74
N TRP A 80 -6.22 -5.15 -1.64
CA TRP A 80 -5.85 -5.75 -0.36
C TRP A 80 -5.64 -7.25 -0.49
N LEU A 81 -6.56 -7.98 -1.12
CA LEU A 81 -6.46 -9.43 -1.27
C LEU A 81 -5.20 -9.82 -2.06
N MET A 82 -4.93 -9.14 -3.17
CA MET A 82 -3.73 -9.41 -4.00
C MET A 82 -2.44 -9.23 -3.21
N PHE A 83 -2.37 -8.20 -2.38
CA PHE A 83 -1.19 -7.82 -1.64
C PHE A 83 -0.99 -8.66 -0.37
N VAL A 84 -2.07 -8.99 0.35
CA VAL A 84 -1.99 -9.89 1.52
C VAL A 84 -1.54 -11.29 1.10
N ILE A 85 -2.00 -11.78 -0.05
CA ILE A 85 -1.49 -13.04 -0.61
C ILE A 85 0.01 -12.92 -0.92
N GLY A 86 0.46 -11.76 -1.39
CA GLY A 86 1.88 -11.46 -1.59
C GLY A 86 2.69 -11.54 -0.30
N GLU A 87 2.21 -10.92 0.78
CA GLU A 87 2.83 -10.96 2.12
C GLU A 87 2.93 -12.39 2.67
N LEU A 88 1.85 -13.17 2.54
CA LEU A 88 1.84 -14.59 2.91
C LEU A 88 2.82 -15.41 2.05
N GLY A 89 2.87 -15.15 0.75
CA GLY A 89 3.81 -15.80 -0.17
C GLY A 89 5.26 -15.52 0.20
N GLN A 90 5.58 -14.30 0.60
CA GLN A 90 6.92 -13.95 1.09
C GLN A 90 7.25 -14.70 2.39
N ALA A 91 6.29 -14.81 3.31
CA ALA A 91 6.47 -15.48 4.62
C ALA A 91 6.82 -16.97 4.52
N ILE A 92 6.42 -17.63 3.42
CA ILE A 92 6.77 -19.02 3.12
C ILE A 92 8.22 -19.14 2.65
N GLY A 93 8.79 -18.06 2.12
CA GLY A 93 10.18 -17.99 1.70
C GLY A 93 11.18 -17.89 2.88
N PRO A 94 12.48 -18.12 2.62
CA PRO A 94 13.50 -18.17 3.68
C PRO A 94 13.88 -16.80 4.26
N ASN A 95 13.57 -15.70 3.56
CA ASN A 95 14.10 -14.37 3.83
C ASN A 95 13.09 -13.40 4.46
N TYR A 96 11.87 -13.86 4.78
CA TYR A 96 10.80 -13.02 5.29
C TYR A 96 10.07 -13.75 6.41
N SER A 97 10.01 -13.14 7.57
CA SER A 97 9.42 -13.75 8.75
C SER A 97 7.90 -13.58 8.77
N TRP A 98 7.21 -14.49 9.45
CA TRP A 98 5.78 -14.36 9.73
C TRP A 98 5.42 -13.07 10.47
N LYS A 99 6.33 -12.52 11.28
CA LYS A 99 6.12 -11.24 11.96
C LYS A 99 6.07 -10.07 10.96
N GLU A 100 6.93 -10.11 9.96
CA GLU A 100 6.96 -9.09 8.90
C GLU A 100 5.71 -9.20 8.04
N ALA A 101 5.31 -10.42 7.67
CA ALA A 101 4.08 -10.65 6.91
C ALA A 101 2.82 -10.15 7.62
N VAL A 102 2.73 -10.36 8.95
CA VAL A 102 1.64 -9.80 9.74
C VAL A 102 1.68 -8.27 9.75
N ALA A 103 2.85 -7.66 9.93
CA ALA A 103 3.00 -6.20 9.86
C ALA A 103 2.65 -5.64 8.47
N GLY A 104 3.04 -6.34 7.40
CA GLY A 104 2.68 -6.03 6.02
C GLY A 104 1.17 -6.09 5.78
N ALA A 105 0.54 -7.20 6.16
CA ALA A 105 -0.91 -7.37 6.04
C ALA A 105 -1.71 -6.32 6.85
N ILE A 106 -1.24 -5.94 8.05
CA ILE A 106 -1.85 -4.86 8.84
C ILE A 106 -1.70 -3.50 8.12
N SER A 107 -0.53 -3.24 7.54
CA SER A 107 -0.28 -2.03 6.76
C SER A 107 -1.25 -1.94 5.58
N GLU A 108 -1.41 -3.02 4.82
CA GLU A 108 -2.30 -3.11 3.67
C GLU A 108 -3.76 -2.93 4.03
N THR A 109 -4.19 -3.57 5.12
CA THR A 109 -5.53 -3.43 5.70
C THR A 109 -5.85 -1.98 6.04
N THR A 110 -4.82 -1.20 6.38
CA THR A 110 -4.96 0.21 6.72
C THR A 110 -4.91 1.10 5.47
N TYR A 111 -3.90 0.95 4.63
CA TYR A 111 -3.65 1.93 3.56
C TYR A 111 -4.56 1.77 2.34
N PHE A 112 -5.02 0.56 2.00
CA PHE A 112 -5.84 0.37 0.79
C PHE A 112 -7.25 0.97 0.93
N PRO A 113 -7.98 0.79 2.04
CA PRO A 113 -9.25 1.46 2.25
C PRO A 113 -9.13 2.99 2.23
N ILE A 114 -8.11 3.53 2.90
CA ILE A 114 -7.85 4.98 2.92
C ILE A 114 -7.54 5.49 1.50
N SER A 115 -6.68 4.78 0.76
CA SER A 115 -6.31 5.14 -0.61
C SER A 115 -7.52 5.11 -1.55
N ALA A 116 -8.34 4.05 -1.50
CA ALA A 116 -9.54 3.94 -2.31
C ALA A 116 -10.56 5.05 -1.99
N TYR A 117 -10.74 5.38 -0.71
CA TYR A 117 -11.61 6.46 -0.28
C TYR A 117 -11.15 7.82 -0.84
N ILE A 118 -9.85 8.13 -0.73
CA ILE A 118 -9.26 9.37 -1.28
C ILE A 118 -9.51 9.46 -2.78
N VAL A 119 -9.22 8.38 -3.51
CA VAL A 119 -9.37 8.36 -4.97
C VAL A 119 -10.84 8.50 -5.37
N ASN A 120 -11.74 7.78 -4.72
CA ASN A 120 -13.18 7.92 -4.95
C ASN A 120 -13.66 9.35 -4.70
N TRP A 121 -13.22 9.98 -3.62
CA TRP A 121 -13.60 11.36 -3.31
C TRP A 121 -13.12 12.36 -4.37
N LEU A 122 -11.90 12.20 -4.87
CA LEU A 122 -11.30 13.09 -5.88
C LEU A 122 -11.81 12.84 -7.31
N ILE A 123 -12.03 11.58 -7.68
CA ILE A 123 -12.14 11.12 -9.07
C ILE A 123 -13.52 10.52 -9.39
N LYS A 124 -14.46 10.50 -8.43
CA LYS A 124 -15.85 10.07 -8.70
C LYS A 124 -16.42 10.70 -9.96
N ALA A 125 -17.19 9.88 -10.69
CA ALA A 125 -17.95 10.28 -11.87
C ALA A 125 -18.97 11.37 -11.53
#